data_AF-A0A1W1CRC2-F1
#
_entry.id   AF-A0A1W1CRC2-F1
#
_cell.length_a   1.000
_cell.length_b   1.000
_cell.length_c   1.000
_cell.angle_alpha   90.00
_cell.angle_beta   90.00
_cell.angle_gamma   90.00
#
_symmetry.space_group_name_H-M   'P 1'
#
loop_
_entity.id
_entity.type
_entity.pdbx_description
1 polymer ?
#
loop_
_entity_poly.entity_id
_entity_poly.type
_entity_poly.pdbx_seq_one_letter_code
_entity_poly.pdbx_strand_id
1 'polypeptide(L)'
;MYKEKNIRSIAKGVSWRFIATTTTIVIVYIFFGRLDLAILAGIVETVLKVGLYWGHERIWHKVRWGKEKIEPFNLWFTGLPLSGKTTIANRVYTELENFSIPIERLDSSEIRKLIPNIGFSREDRNHHMHRVGHLIKTLQHNSISTVASFVSPYRESRKAIREMVKNNIVVYVKADIESCKKRDYKGVYKRAIIGELKNFSGINDVYEEPQHAEIIIDTDSVSVDEAVDIIVKFIKKKYIK
;
A
#
# COMPACT_ATOMS: atom_id res chain seq x y z
N MET A 1 -18.35 3.65 -16.45
CA MET A 1 -17.56 4.64 -15.69
C MET A 1 -16.66 5.37 -16.67
N TYR A 2 -16.81 6.69 -16.84
CA TYR A 2 -16.01 7.44 -17.82
C TYR A 2 -14.73 7.97 -17.18
N LYS A 3 -13.57 7.71 -17.80
CA LYS A 3 -12.28 8.26 -17.36
C LYS A 3 -12.05 9.61 -18.01
N GLU A 4 -11.81 10.65 -17.21
CA GLU A 4 -11.52 11.98 -17.71
C GLU A 4 -10.08 12.04 -18.26
N LYS A 5 -9.92 12.43 -19.53
CA LYS A 5 -8.61 12.58 -20.17
C LYS A 5 -8.05 13.98 -19.90
N ASN A 6 -6.75 14.10 -19.73
CA ASN A 6 -6.05 15.40 -19.53
C ASN A 6 -6.45 16.45 -20.57
N ILE A 7 -6.60 16.05 -21.84
CA ILE A 7 -7.05 16.91 -22.95
C ILE A 7 -8.43 17.53 -22.67
N ARG A 8 -9.38 16.75 -22.13
CA ARG A 8 -10.72 17.25 -21.81
C ARG A 8 -10.67 18.29 -20.69
N SER A 9 -9.83 18.08 -19.69
CA SER A 9 -9.64 19.03 -18.58
C SER A 9 -9.02 20.34 -19.07
N ILE A 10 -8.02 20.25 -19.96
CA ILE A 10 -7.41 21.42 -20.60
C ILE A 10 -8.45 22.17 -21.45
N ALA A 11 -9.21 21.45 -22.28
CA ALA A 11 -10.24 22.05 -23.13
C ALA A 11 -11.32 22.79 -22.32
N LYS A 12 -11.80 22.19 -21.22
CA LYS A 12 -12.74 22.85 -20.28
C LYS A 12 -12.13 24.11 -19.66
N GLY A 13 -10.86 24.05 -19.26
CA GLY A 13 -10.15 25.19 -18.69
C GLY A 13 -10.01 26.36 -19.67
N VAL A 14 -9.67 26.06 -20.94
CA VAL A 14 -9.55 27.07 -22.00
C VAL A 14 -10.91 27.65 -22.38
N SER A 15 -11.93 26.82 -22.57
CA SER A 15 -13.26 27.29 -22.95
C SER A 15 -13.89 28.18 -21.88
N TRP A 16 -13.76 27.81 -20.60
CA TRP A 16 -14.23 28.64 -19.50
C TRP A 16 -13.50 29.98 -19.41
N ARG A 17 -12.17 29.99 -19.59
CA ARG A 17 -11.37 31.22 -19.59
C ARG A 17 -11.75 32.16 -20.71
N PHE A 18 -12.03 31.62 -21.91
CA PHE A 18 -12.50 32.43 -23.03
C PHE A 18 -13.81 33.13 -22.67
N ILE A 19 -14.80 32.39 -22.18
CA ILE A 19 -16.10 32.94 -21.75
C ILE A 19 -15.89 34.02 -20.67
N ALA A 20 -15.12 33.71 -19.62
CA ALA A 20 -14.88 34.64 -18.52
C ALA A 20 -14.19 35.93 -18.97
N THR A 21 -13.21 35.84 -19.88
CA THR A 21 -12.51 37.00 -20.43
C THR A 21 -13.44 37.85 -21.28
N THR A 22 -14.26 37.21 -22.14
CA THR A 22 -15.26 37.91 -22.95
C THR A 22 -16.27 38.65 -22.07
N THR A 23 -16.72 38.05 -20.96
CA THR A 23 -17.63 38.72 -20.01
C THR A 23 -16.98 39.98 -19.42
N THR A 24 -15.73 39.92 -18.97
CA THR A 24 -15.04 41.10 -18.44
C THR A 24 -14.86 42.18 -19.50
N ILE A 25 -14.47 41.81 -20.73
CA ILE A 25 -14.36 42.76 -21.84
C ILE A 25 -15.70 43.46 -22.08
N VAL A 26 -16.81 42.71 -22.15
CA VAL A 26 -18.14 43.28 -22.37
C VAL A 26 -18.54 44.22 -21.24
N ILE A 27 -18.33 43.82 -19.97
CA ILE A 27 -18.65 44.68 -18.81
C ILE A 27 -17.85 45.97 -18.86
N VAL A 28 -16.52 45.88 -19.01
CA VAL A 28 -15.65 47.08 -19.04
C VAL A 28 -16.02 47.97 -20.23
N TYR A 29 -16.35 47.39 -21.38
CA TYR A 29 -16.79 48.16 -22.53
C TYR A 29 -18.11 48.92 -22.27
N ILE A 30 -19.10 48.29 -21.64
CA ILE A 30 -20.38 48.93 -21.30
C ILE A 30 -20.18 50.15 -20.38
N PHE A 31 -19.27 50.07 -19.41
CA PHE A 31 -19.05 51.15 -18.45
C PHE A 31 -18.22 52.31 -19.00
N PHE A 32 -17.18 52.01 -19.80
CA PHE A 32 -16.19 53.01 -20.21
C PHE A 32 -16.29 53.43 -21.68
N GLY A 33 -17.09 52.74 -22.50
CA GLY A 33 -17.23 52.99 -23.93
C GLY A 33 -15.97 52.77 -24.77
N ARG A 34 -14.91 52.22 -24.15
CA ARG A 34 -13.55 52.12 -24.68
C ARG A 34 -13.12 50.66 -24.84
N LEU A 35 -13.12 50.18 -26.09
CA LEU A 35 -12.81 48.79 -26.41
C LEU A 35 -11.35 48.42 -26.11
N ASP A 36 -10.43 49.38 -26.28
CA ASP A 36 -9.01 49.23 -25.97
C ASP A 36 -8.76 48.95 -24.48
N LEU A 37 -9.39 49.72 -23.60
CA LEU A 37 -9.33 49.51 -22.16
C LEU A 37 -9.98 48.18 -21.74
N ALA A 38 -11.09 47.82 -22.39
CA ALA A 38 -11.79 46.57 -22.12
C ALA A 38 -10.95 45.33 -22.46
N ILE A 39 -10.34 45.30 -23.66
CA ILE A 39 -9.46 44.21 -24.08
C ILE A 39 -8.24 44.12 -23.16
N LEU A 40 -7.60 45.26 -22.87
CA LEU A 40 -6.44 45.30 -21.97
C LEU A 40 -6.81 44.74 -20.57
N ALA A 41 -7.94 45.16 -20.01
CA ALA A 41 -8.42 44.66 -18.73
C ALA A 41 -8.65 43.14 -18.74
N GLY A 42 -9.28 42.60 -19.78
CA GLY A 42 -9.51 41.15 -19.91
C GLY A 42 -8.20 40.34 -20.01
N ILE A 43 -7.21 40.82 -20.77
CA ILE A 43 -5.90 40.17 -20.88
C ILE A 43 -5.17 40.19 -19.54
N VAL A 44 -5.08 41.37 -18.91
CA VAL A 44 -4.40 41.54 -17.61
C VAL A 44 -5.06 40.67 -16.55
N GLU A 45 -6.39 40.68 -16.47
CA GLU A 45 -7.15 39.85 -15.54
C GLU A 45 -6.85 38.35 -15.74
N THR A 46 -6.80 37.89 -17.00
CA THR A 46 -6.54 36.48 -17.31
C THR A 46 -5.16 36.04 -16.81
N VAL A 47 -4.12 36.82 -17.13
CA VAL A 47 -2.75 36.53 -16.69
C VAL A 47 -2.65 36.55 -15.17
N LEU A 48 -3.25 37.57 -14.54
CA LEU A 48 -3.19 37.76 -13.10
C LEU A 48 -3.95 36.65 -12.34
N LYS A 49 -5.13 36.23 -12.83
CA LYS A 49 -5.86 35.08 -12.27
C LYS A 49 -5.08 33.77 -12.37
N VAL A 50 -4.34 33.54 -13.47
CA VAL A 50 -3.49 32.34 -13.59
C VAL A 50 -2.39 32.37 -12.53
N GLY A 51 -1.71 33.51 -12.37
CA GLY A 51 -0.69 33.69 -11.33
C GLY A 51 -1.24 33.52 -9.91
N LEU A 52 -2.38 34.16 -9.62
CA LEU A 52 -3.05 34.06 -8.32
C LEU A 52 -3.53 32.64 -8.04
N TYR A 53 -4.13 31.96 -9.02
CA TYR A 53 -4.56 30.57 -8.86
C TYR A 53 -3.37 29.65 -8.61
N TRP A 54 -2.27 29.80 -9.35
CA TRP A 54 -1.04 29.05 -9.11
C TRP A 54 -0.50 29.29 -7.70
N GLY A 55 -0.43 30.54 -7.25
CA GLY A 55 -0.01 30.89 -5.89
C GLY A 55 -0.93 30.30 -4.82
N HIS A 56 -2.24 30.44 -5.01
CA HIS A 56 -3.27 29.87 -4.14
C HIS A 56 -3.14 28.34 -4.06
N GLU A 57 -2.98 27.64 -5.18
CA GLU A 57 -2.77 26.19 -5.20
C GLU A 57 -1.51 25.78 -4.43
N ARG A 58 -0.39 26.50 -4.61
CA ARG A 58 0.87 26.24 -3.87
C ARG A 58 0.71 26.45 -2.36
N ILE A 59 -0.06 27.45 -1.95
CA ILE A 59 -0.38 27.69 -0.54
C ILE A 59 -1.31 26.57 -0.04
N TRP A 60 -2.37 26.26 -0.78
CA TRP A 60 -3.36 25.26 -0.40
C TRP A 60 -2.79 23.84 -0.32
N HIS A 61 -1.79 23.50 -1.13
CA HIS A 61 -1.05 22.23 -1.01
C HIS A 61 -0.36 22.08 0.35
N LYS A 62 0.12 23.20 0.93
CA LYS A 62 0.71 23.22 2.28
C LYS A 62 -0.35 23.22 3.38
N VAL A 63 -1.55 23.71 3.10
CA VAL A 63 -2.69 23.68 4.02
C VAL A 63 -3.18 22.23 4.17
N ARG A 64 -3.24 21.75 5.41
CA ARG A 64 -3.71 20.39 5.76
C ARG A 64 -5.16 20.35 6.21
N TRP A 65 -5.82 21.50 6.30
CA TRP A 65 -7.22 21.61 6.71
C TRP A 65 -8.12 20.80 5.76
N GLY A 66 -8.99 19.96 6.33
CA GLY A 66 -9.87 19.04 5.60
C GLY A 66 -9.21 17.77 5.04
N LYS A 67 -7.90 17.56 5.22
CA LYS A 67 -7.24 16.29 4.87
C LYS A 67 -7.30 15.33 6.07
N GLU A 68 -8.13 14.30 5.98
CA GLU A 68 -8.06 13.18 6.92
C GLU A 68 -6.86 12.30 6.59
N LYS A 69 -5.95 12.17 7.55
CA LYS A 69 -4.81 11.26 7.40
C LYS A 69 -5.27 9.88 7.83
N ILE A 70 -5.40 8.96 6.88
CA ILE A 70 -5.52 7.54 7.20
C ILE A 70 -4.20 7.14 7.86
N GLU A 71 -4.28 6.67 9.11
CA GLU A 71 -3.10 6.15 9.77
C GLU A 71 -2.70 4.84 9.08
N PRO A 72 -1.49 4.78 8.50
CA PRO A 72 -1.09 3.59 7.78
C PRO A 72 -0.87 2.43 8.75
N PHE A 73 -1.10 1.22 8.26
CA PHE A 73 -0.91 -0.01 9.01
C PHE A 73 -0.09 -1.02 8.21
N ASN A 74 0.43 -2.03 8.89
CA ASN A 74 1.12 -3.15 8.25
C ASN A 74 0.45 -4.46 8.63
N LEU A 75 -0.17 -5.13 7.66
CA LEU A 75 -0.62 -6.51 7.77
C LEU A 75 0.57 -7.44 7.50
N TRP A 76 1.14 -8.02 8.55
CA TRP A 76 2.30 -8.90 8.48
C TRP A 76 1.89 -10.38 8.59
N PHE A 77 1.83 -11.07 7.46
CA PHE A 77 1.55 -12.49 7.39
C PHE A 77 2.81 -13.32 7.68
N THR A 78 2.72 -14.20 8.67
CA THR A 78 3.76 -15.17 9.06
C THR A 78 3.20 -16.58 9.14
N GLY A 79 4.04 -17.60 8.93
CA GLY A 79 3.62 -19.01 8.88
C GLY A 79 4.60 -19.89 8.10
N LEU A 80 4.47 -21.20 8.24
CA LEU A 80 5.29 -22.19 7.53
C LEU A 80 5.21 -22.04 5.99
N PRO A 81 6.26 -22.40 5.22
CA PRO A 81 6.15 -22.51 3.77
C PRO A 81 4.88 -23.27 3.35
N LEU A 82 4.20 -22.82 2.28
CA LEU A 82 2.94 -23.44 1.82
C LEU A 82 1.76 -23.47 2.83
N SER A 83 1.82 -22.71 3.92
CA SER A 83 0.67 -22.56 4.84
C SER A 83 -0.51 -21.79 4.26
N GLY A 84 -0.41 -21.21 3.06
CA GLY A 84 -1.49 -20.42 2.44
C GLY A 84 -1.35 -18.90 2.54
N LYS A 85 -0.27 -18.39 3.16
CA LYS A 85 0.00 -16.93 3.33
C LYS A 85 -0.22 -16.11 2.06
N THR A 86 0.48 -16.41 0.99
CA THR A 86 0.43 -15.61 -0.25
C THR A 86 -0.97 -15.62 -0.85
N THR A 87 -1.68 -16.75 -0.82
CA THR A 87 -3.05 -16.87 -1.31
C THR A 87 -4.00 -15.95 -0.54
N ILE A 88 -3.98 -16.02 0.80
CA ILE A 88 -4.84 -15.19 1.65
C ILE A 88 -4.44 -13.73 1.54
N ALA A 89 -3.13 -13.41 1.61
CA ALA A 89 -2.62 -12.05 1.54
C ALA A 89 -2.98 -11.35 0.21
N ASN A 90 -2.90 -12.06 -0.92
CA ASN A 90 -3.28 -11.50 -2.22
C ASN A 90 -4.79 -11.19 -2.27
N ARG A 91 -5.64 -12.11 -1.80
CA ARG A 91 -7.10 -11.88 -1.75
C ARG A 91 -7.45 -10.73 -0.81
N VAL A 92 -6.86 -10.68 0.39
CA VAL A 92 -7.03 -9.57 1.33
C VAL A 92 -6.58 -8.26 0.70
N TYR A 93 -5.43 -8.23 0.01
CA TYR A 93 -4.95 -7.03 -0.67
C TYR A 93 -5.95 -6.54 -1.72
N THR A 94 -6.45 -7.43 -2.60
CA THR A 94 -7.46 -7.08 -3.60
C THR A 94 -8.75 -6.54 -2.98
N GLU A 95 -9.24 -7.14 -1.90
CA GLU A 95 -10.42 -6.61 -1.19
C GLU A 95 -10.14 -5.24 -0.56
N LEU A 96 -8.93 -5.03 -0.01
CA LEU A 96 -8.56 -3.77 0.62
C LEU A 96 -8.36 -2.62 -0.38
N GLU A 97 -7.91 -2.92 -1.61
CA GLU A 97 -7.81 -1.94 -2.70
C GLU A 97 -9.17 -1.29 -3.03
N ASN A 98 -10.27 -2.03 -2.87
CA ASN A 98 -11.62 -1.52 -3.15
C ASN A 98 -12.04 -0.39 -2.19
N PHE A 99 -11.39 -0.22 -1.04
CA PHE A 99 -11.68 0.86 -0.09
C PHE A 99 -10.96 2.18 -0.42
N SER A 100 -10.27 2.28 -1.58
CA SER A 100 -9.58 3.50 -2.03
C SER A 100 -8.54 4.04 -1.03
N ILE A 101 -7.96 3.16 -0.23
CA ILE A 101 -6.86 3.49 0.68
C ILE A 101 -5.51 3.25 -0.01
N PRO A 102 -4.48 4.08 0.22
CA PRO A 102 -3.13 3.79 -0.27
C PRO A 102 -2.59 2.53 0.43
N ILE A 103 -2.40 1.46 -0.33
CA ILE A 103 -1.92 0.16 0.18
C ILE A 103 -1.03 -0.53 -0.84
N GLU A 104 -0.01 -1.25 -0.38
CA GLU A 104 0.96 -1.95 -1.22
C GLU A 104 1.16 -3.40 -0.80
N ARG A 105 1.38 -4.29 -1.78
CA ARG A 105 1.61 -5.72 -1.57
C ARG A 105 3.10 -6.03 -1.55
N LEU A 106 3.60 -6.61 -0.46
CA LEU A 106 5.01 -7.01 -0.32
C LEU A 106 5.14 -8.54 -0.20
N ASP A 107 5.35 -9.24 -1.32
CA ASP A 107 5.60 -10.69 -1.32
C ASP A 107 7.09 -11.02 -1.24
N SER A 108 7.43 -12.00 -0.40
CA SER A 108 8.83 -12.42 -0.22
C SER A 108 9.55 -12.82 -1.51
N SER A 109 8.85 -13.39 -2.49
CA SER A 109 9.47 -13.83 -3.75
C SER A 109 9.82 -12.66 -4.66
N GLU A 110 9.04 -11.58 -4.64
CA GLU A 110 9.28 -10.36 -5.41
C GLU A 110 10.34 -9.50 -4.74
N ILE A 111 10.23 -9.30 -3.42
CA ILE A 111 11.19 -8.50 -2.66
C ILE A 111 12.59 -9.12 -2.69
N ARG A 112 12.71 -10.45 -2.70
CA ARG A 112 14.02 -11.13 -2.87
C ARG A 112 14.64 -10.90 -4.24
N LYS A 113 13.85 -10.64 -5.29
CA LYS A 113 14.39 -10.28 -6.63
C LYS A 113 14.89 -8.83 -6.63
N LEU A 114 14.22 -7.94 -5.90
CA LEU A 114 14.59 -6.53 -5.79
C LEU A 114 15.81 -6.30 -4.89
N ILE A 115 16.01 -7.16 -3.89
CA ILE A 115 17.12 -7.06 -2.94
C ILE A 115 18.06 -8.26 -3.15
N PRO A 116 19.03 -8.17 -4.09
CA PRO A 116 19.94 -9.26 -4.39
C PRO A 116 20.91 -9.55 -3.22
N ASN A 117 21.61 -10.68 -3.32
CA ASN A 117 22.68 -11.09 -2.42
C ASN A 117 22.26 -11.30 -0.95
N ILE A 118 21.11 -11.96 -0.75
CA ILE A 118 20.64 -12.39 0.57
C ILE A 118 20.44 -13.89 0.54
N GLY A 119 21.23 -14.62 1.33
CA GLY A 119 21.07 -16.06 1.48
C GLY A 119 19.87 -16.45 2.35
N PHE A 120 19.98 -17.63 2.94
CA PHE A 120 18.94 -18.24 3.78
C PHE A 120 19.45 -18.62 5.18
N SER A 121 20.66 -18.18 5.57
CA SER A 121 21.11 -18.30 6.96
C SER A 121 20.21 -17.50 7.90
N ARG A 122 20.35 -17.74 9.21
CA ARG A 122 19.60 -16.99 10.22
C ARG A 122 19.92 -15.49 10.15
N GLU A 123 21.20 -15.16 10.05
CA GLU A 123 21.73 -13.81 9.93
C GLU A 123 21.20 -13.12 8.66
N ASP A 124 21.26 -13.80 7.51
CA ASP A 124 20.74 -13.27 6.23
C ASP A 124 19.25 -12.98 6.30
N ARG A 125 18.48 -13.89 6.91
CA ARG A 125 17.03 -13.70 7.10
C ARG A 125 16.76 -12.53 8.04
N ASN A 126 17.50 -12.40 9.15
CA ASN A 126 17.38 -11.27 10.06
C ASN A 126 17.70 -9.94 9.36
N HIS A 127 18.79 -9.86 8.59
CA HIS A 127 19.14 -8.68 7.80
C HIS A 127 18.09 -8.35 6.74
N HIS A 128 17.56 -9.37 6.06
CA HIS A 128 16.48 -9.20 5.09
C HIS A 128 15.23 -8.61 5.74
N MET A 129 14.82 -9.15 6.89
CA MET A 129 13.65 -8.64 7.63
C MET A 129 13.86 -7.19 8.06
N HIS A 130 15.05 -6.80 8.52
CA HIS A 130 15.34 -5.39 8.83
C HIS A 130 15.19 -4.49 7.59
N ARG A 131 15.71 -4.89 6.43
CA ARG A 131 15.55 -4.14 5.17
C ARG A 131 14.08 -3.99 4.78
N VAL A 132 13.29 -5.06 4.90
CA VAL A 132 11.84 -5.03 4.66
C VAL A 132 11.14 -4.10 5.65
N GLY A 133 11.53 -4.11 6.93
CA GLY A 133 11.01 -3.19 7.93
C GLY A 133 11.26 -1.73 7.58
N HIS A 134 12.46 -1.39 7.10
CA HIS A 134 12.77 -0.04 6.65
C HIS A 134 11.95 0.38 5.43
N LEU A 135 11.72 -0.55 4.49
CA LEU A 135 10.82 -0.32 3.35
C LEU A 135 9.40 -0.01 3.83
N ILE A 136 8.84 -0.84 4.73
CA ILE A 136 7.50 -0.61 5.29
C ILE A 136 7.44 0.73 6.02
N LYS A 137 8.42 1.05 6.86
CA LYS A 137 8.50 2.34 7.56
C LYS A 137 8.50 3.52 6.58
N THR A 138 9.22 3.39 5.47
CA THR A 138 9.27 4.42 4.41
C THR A 138 7.93 4.57 3.71
N LEU A 139 7.24 3.47 3.40
CA LEU A 139 5.87 3.50 2.85
C LEU A 139 4.89 4.16 3.83
N GLN A 140 4.97 3.82 5.11
CA GLN A 140 4.15 4.43 6.16
C GLN A 140 4.41 5.93 6.33
N HIS A 141 5.65 6.41 6.13
CA HIS A 141 5.92 7.86 6.11
C HIS A 141 5.16 8.59 4.99
N ASN A 142 4.84 7.87 3.90
CA ASN A 142 4.04 8.35 2.78
C ASN A 142 2.55 8.00 2.92
N SER A 143 2.10 7.58 4.12
CA SER A 143 0.72 7.16 4.41
C SER A 143 0.23 5.96 3.59
N ILE A 144 1.15 5.10 3.17
CA ILE A 144 0.87 3.86 2.45
C ILE A 144 0.86 2.71 3.47
N SER A 145 -0.26 1.98 3.52
CA SER A 145 -0.38 0.74 4.29
C SER A 145 0.24 -0.43 3.53
N THR A 146 0.54 -1.54 4.21
CA THR A 146 1.19 -2.68 3.57
C THR A 146 0.53 -4.00 3.89
N VAL A 147 0.47 -4.89 2.90
CA VAL A 147 0.14 -6.31 3.04
C VAL A 147 1.40 -7.13 2.74
N ALA A 148 2.13 -7.49 3.79
CA ALA A 148 3.41 -8.15 3.71
C ALA A 148 3.29 -9.64 4.03
N SER A 149 3.87 -10.52 3.22
CA SER A 149 3.83 -11.96 3.45
C SER A 149 5.21 -12.60 3.39
N PHE A 150 5.67 -13.07 4.54
CA PHE A 150 7.00 -13.65 4.72
C PHE A 150 6.92 -14.87 5.63
N VAL A 151 7.79 -15.87 5.42
CA VAL A 151 7.90 -16.98 6.39
C VAL A 151 8.24 -16.41 7.77
N SER A 152 9.21 -15.49 7.84
CA SER A 152 9.61 -14.78 9.06
C SER A 152 9.69 -15.70 10.28
N PRO A 153 10.52 -16.76 10.24
CA PRO A 153 10.44 -17.88 11.18
C PRO A 153 10.87 -17.53 12.60
N TYR A 154 11.74 -16.53 12.78
CA TYR A 154 12.29 -16.17 14.07
C TYR A 154 11.45 -15.07 14.75
N ARG A 155 11.18 -15.24 16.04
CA ARG A 155 10.49 -14.27 16.90
C ARG A 155 11.24 -12.95 16.96
N GLU A 156 12.56 -13.02 17.02
CA GLU A 156 13.45 -11.85 17.04
C GLU A 156 13.18 -10.91 15.86
N SER A 157 13.16 -11.44 14.62
CA SER A 157 12.93 -10.58 13.44
C SER A 157 11.51 -10.00 13.44
N ARG A 158 10.50 -10.77 13.87
CA ARG A 158 9.13 -10.26 13.96
C ARG A 158 8.97 -9.19 15.04
N LYS A 159 9.68 -9.33 16.16
CA LYS A 159 9.74 -8.32 17.22
C LYS A 159 10.39 -7.03 16.69
N ALA A 160 11.53 -7.14 16.01
CA ALA A 160 12.20 -5.99 15.40
C ALA A 160 11.29 -5.25 14.40
N ILE A 161 10.53 -5.97 13.55
CA ILE A 161 9.54 -5.36 12.66
C ILE A 161 8.46 -4.63 13.45
N ARG A 162 7.88 -5.26 14.49
CA ARG A 162 6.85 -4.63 15.32
C ARG A 162 7.33 -3.36 16.01
N GLU A 163 8.59 -3.30 16.44
CA GLU A 163 9.19 -2.11 17.04
C GLU A 163 9.53 -1.03 16.00
N MET A 164 9.83 -1.43 14.76
CA MET A 164 10.25 -0.50 13.70
C MET A 164 9.08 0.21 13.00
N VAL A 165 7.94 -0.48 12.84
CA VAL A 165 6.79 0.00 12.05
C VAL A 165 5.59 0.34 12.94
N LYS A 166 4.73 1.25 12.48
CA LYS A 166 3.51 1.64 13.19
C LYS A 166 2.38 0.68 12.86
N ASN A 167 1.44 0.50 13.80
CA ASN A 167 0.21 -0.28 13.57
C ASN A 167 0.51 -1.65 12.92
N ASN A 168 1.46 -2.40 13.48
CA ASN A 168 1.83 -3.71 12.97
C ASN A 168 0.84 -4.78 13.43
N ILE A 169 0.10 -5.37 12.49
CA ILE A 169 -0.87 -6.44 12.73
C ILE A 169 -0.29 -7.74 12.22
N VAL A 170 0.12 -8.60 13.14
CA VAL A 170 0.65 -9.92 12.83
C VAL A 170 -0.52 -10.87 12.58
N VAL A 171 -0.58 -11.36 11.35
CA VAL A 171 -1.51 -12.42 10.91
C VAL A 171 -0.74 -13.73 10.89
N TYR A 172 -0.99 -14.58 11.89
CA TYR A 172 -0.41 -15.91 11.93
C TYR A 172 -1.24 -16.87 11.10
N VAL A 173 -0.69 -17.32 9.98
CA VAL A 173 -1.28 -18.35 9.13
C VAL A 173 -0.77 -19.71 9.60
N LYS A 174 -1.51 -20.27 10.54
CA LYS A 174 -1.25 -21.56 11.16
C LYS A 174 -1.67 -22.68 10.21
N ALA A 175 -0.80 -23.68 10.10
CA ALA A 175 -1.03 -24.90 9.35
C ALA A 175 -0.11 -25.97 9.93
N ASP A 176 -0.59 -27.20 10.02
CA ASP A 176 0.25 -28.33 10.39
C ASP A 176 1.29 -28.59 9.31
N ILE A 177 2.50 -28.99 9.72
CA ILE A 177 3.58 -29.28 8.78
C ILE A 177 3.20 -30.40 7.80
N GLU A 178 2.45 -31.39 8.27
CA GLU A 178 1.97 -32.50 7.44
C GLU A 178 0.98 -32.02 6.38
N SER A 179 0.09 -31.06 6.71
CA SER A 179 -0.76 -30.39 5.74
C SER A 179 0.06 -29.62 4.71
N CYS A 180 1.09 -28.87 5.14
CA CYS A 180 1.98 -28.17 4.22
C CYS A 180 2.74 -29.11 3.27
N LYS A 181 3.22 -30.27 3.78
CA LYS A 181 3.88 -31.31 2.97
C LYS A 181 2.92 -31.93 1.95
N LYS A 182 1.67 -32.23 2.34
CA LYS A 182 0.64 -32.73 1.42
C LYS A 182 0.35 -31.74 0.29
N ARG A 183 0.40 -30.44 0.60
CA ARG A 183 0.20 -29.34 -0.36
C ARG A 183 1.43 -29.08 -1.25
N ASP A 184 2.53 -29.83 -1.19
CA ASP A 184 3.84 -29.49 -1.81
C ASP A 184 3.88 -29.49 -3.36
N TYR A 185 3.03 -28.68 -4.00
CA TYR A 185 2.96 -28.47 -5.44
C TYR A 185 4.22 -27.82 -6.01
N LYS A 186 5.05 -27.20 -5.17
CA LYS A 186 6.35 -26.62 -5.55
C LYS A 186 7.53 -27.59 -5.37
N GLY A 187 7.30 -28.76 -4.76
CA GLY A 187 8.35 -29.73 -4.43
C GLY A 187 9.40 -29.22 -3.43
N VAL A 188 9.12 -28.13 -2.70
CA VAL A 188 10.10 -27.50 -1.79
C VAL A 188 10.30 -28.31 -0.51
N TYR A 189 9.26 -28.96 -0.01
CA TYR A 189 9.39 -29.85 1.16
C TYR A 189 10.15 -31.11 0.78
N LYS A 190 9.85 -31.72 -0.37
CA LYS A 190 10.58 -32.89 -0.87
C LYS A 190 12.09 -32.60 -0.96
N ARG A 191 12.45 -31.48 -1.59
CA ARG A 191 13.83 -31.03 -1.74
C ARG A 191 14.52 -30.71 -0.40
N ALA A 192 13.79 -30.14 0.56
CA ALA A 192 14.31 -29.90 1.90
C ALA A 192 14.60 -31.20 2.67
N ILE A 193 13.72 -32.21 2.54
CA ILE A 193 13.87 -33.51 3.22
C ILE A 193 15.10 -34.27 2.72
N ILE A 194 15.37 -34.25 1.40
CA ILE A 194 16.56 -34.88 0.81
C ILE A 194 17.84 -34.04 0.96
N GLY A 195 17.77 -32.89 1.65
CA GLY A 195 18.93 -32.07 1.98
C GLY A 195 19.37 -31.06 0.91
N GLU A 196 18.66 -30.93 -0.21
CA GLU A 196 18.97 -29.92 -1.24
C GLU A 196 18.73 -28.48 -0.76
N LEU A 197 17.70 -28.27 0.07
CA LEU A 197 17.39 -26.96 0.65
C LEU A 197 17.82 -26.91 2.11
N LYS A 198 18.92 -26.21 2.38
CA LYS A 198 19.38 -25.92 3.74
C LYS A 198 18.55 -24.80 4.38
N ASN A 199 18.45 -24.83 5.71
CA ASN A 199 17.74 -23.85 6.54
C ASN A 199 16.25 -23.68 6.17
N PHE A 200 15.57 -24.77 5.82
CA PHE A 200 14.15 -24.80 5.49
C PHE A 200 13.29 -24.95 6.74
N SER A 201 12.49 -23.92 7.03
CA SER A 201 11.71 -23.82 8.26
C SER A 201 10.68 -24.94 8.41
N GLY A 202 10.73 -25.64 9.54
CA GLY A 202 9.91 -26.81 9.86
C GLY A 202 10.58 -28.15 9.51
N ILE A 203 11.66 -28.17 8.71
CA ILE A 203 12.36 -29.42 8.34
C ILE A 203 13.75 -29.46 8.97
N ASN A 204 14.64 -28.56 8.56
CA ASN A 204 16.04 -28.51 9.03
C ASN A 204 16.42 -27.13 9.60
N ASP A 205 15.40 -26.30 9.88
CA ASP A 205 15.45 -25.05 10.62
C ASP A 205 14.14 -24.85 11.39
N VAL A 206 14.16 -24.06 12.45
CA VAL A 206 13.01 -23.84 13.32
C VAL A 206 12.00 -22.88 12.68
N TYR A 207 10.72 -23.08 12.99
CA TYR A 207 9.70 -22.04 12.87
C TYR A 207 9.17 -21.74 14.27
N GLU A 208 9.51 -20.59 14.82
CA GLU A 208 9.05 -20.20 16.13
C GLU A 208 7.67 -19.56 15.97
N GLU A 209 6.63 -20.19 16.51
CA GLU A 209 5.28 -19.63 16.43
C GLU A 209 5.20 -18.26 17.14
N PRO A 210 4.40 -17.32 16.62
CA PRO A 210 4.21 -16.01 17.24
C PRO A 210 3.41 -16.15 18.54
N GLN A 211 3.97 -15.65 19.65
CA GLN A 211 3.28 -15.65 20.96
C GLN A 211 2.14 -14.63 21.05
N HIS A 212 2.23 -13.55 20.25
CA HIS A 212 1.25 -12.46 20.24
C HIS A 212 0.91 -12.08 18.81
N ALA A 213 0.00 -12.83 18.18
CA ALA A 213 -0.59 -12.47 16.90
C ALA A 213 -1.94 -11.77 17.14
N GLU A 214 -2.19 -10.67 16.43
CA GLU A 214 -3.50 -9.99 16.45
C GLU A 214 -4.59 -10.83 15.78
N ILE A 215 -4.21 -11.63 14.76
CA ILE A 215 -5.11 -12.52 14.03
C ILE A 215 -4.42 -13.88 13.85
N ILE A 216 -5.13 -14.96 14.16
CA ILE A 216 -4.68 -16.33 13.90
C ILE A 216 -5.67 -16.95 12.93
N ILE A 217 -5.17 -17.45 11.80
CA ILE A 217 -5.93 -18.17 10.80
C ILE A 217 -5.39 -19.60 10.75
N ASP A 218 -6.21 -20.55 11.17
CA ASP A 218 -5.93 -21.97 11.06
C ASP A 218 -6.43 -22.49 9.70
N THR A 219 -5.50 -22.69 8.76
CA THR A 219 -5.85 -23.07 7.38
C THR A 219 -6.22 -24.54 7.21
N ASP A 220 -6.20 -25.32 8.29
CA ASP A 220 -6.72 -26.69 8.28
C ASP A 220 -8.23 -26.73 8.60
N SER A 221 -8.77 -25.66 9.19
CA SER A 221 -10.19 -25.54 9.56
C SER A 221 -10.92 -24.37 8.89
N VAL A 222 -10.20 -23.34 8.45
CA VAL A 222 -10.77 -22.11 7.88
C VAL A 222 -10.50 -22.06 6.38
N SER A 223 -11.55 -21.81 5.59
CA SER A 223 -11.43 -21.60 4.15
C SER A 223 -10.73 -20.27 3.83
N VAL A 224 -10.24 -20.13 2.59
CA VAL A 224 -9.60 -18.88 2.15
C VAL A 224 -10.56 -17.70 2.24
N ASP A 225 -11.82 -17.88 1.83
CA ASP A 225 -12.81 -16.80 1.82
C ASP A 225 -13.16 -16.36 3.24
N GLU A 226 -13.35 -17.29 4.18
CA GLU A 226 -13.56 -16.97 5.60
C GLU A 226 -12.36 -16.24 6.22
N ALA A 227 -11.14 -16.69 5.90
CA ALA A 227 -9.92 -16.05 6.40
C ALA A 227 -9.79 -14.59 5.91
N VAL A 228 -10.10 -14.36 4.63
CA VAL A 228 -10.11 -13.01 4.03
C VAL A 228 -11.16 -12.15 4.75
N ASP A 229 -12.36 -12.68 4.93
CA ASP A 229 -13.46 -12.00 5.60
C ASP A 229 -13.11 -11.54 7.02
N ILE A 230 -12.49 -12.43 7.80
CA ILE A 230 -12.03 -12.14 9.18
C ILE A 230 -11.04 -10.97 9.17
N ILE A 231 -10.03 -11.02 8.29
CA ILE A 231 -8.96 -10.03 8.23
C ILE A 231 -9.48 -8.68 7.74
N VAL A 232 -10.28 -8.67 6.68
CA VAL A 232 -10.85 -7.43 6.12
C VAL A 232 -11.81 -6.77 7.11
N LYS A 233 -12.68 -7.54 7.79
CA LYS A 233 -13.56 -7.01 8.84
C LYS A 233 -12.78 -6.38 9.99
N PHE A 234 -11.69 -7.02 10.42
CA PHE A 234 -10.81 -6.47 11.46
C PHE A 234 -10.17 -5.13 11.03
N ILE A 235 -9.61 -5.08 9.83
CA ILE A 235 -8.98 -3.85 9.30
C ILE A 235 -10.00 -2.74 9.11
N LYS A 236 -11.16 -3.06 8.53
CA LYS A 236 -12.23 -2.08 8.32
C LYS A 236 -12.63 -1.43 9.64
N LYS A 237 -12.96 -2.25 10.65
CA LYS A 237 -13.38 -1.76 11.98
C LYS A 237 -12.34 -0.84 12.62
N LYS A 238 -11.04 -1.10 12.43
CA LYS A 238 -9.97 -0.43 13.17
C LYS A 238 -9.34 0.76 12.43
N TYR A 239 -9.26 0.70 11.10
CA TYR A 239 -8.47 1.64 10.29
C TYR A 239 -9.24 2.29 9.14
N ILE A 240 -10.37 1.72 8.71
CA ILE A 240 -11.17 2.22 7.58
C ILE A 240 -12.57 2.53 8.10
N LYS A 241 -12.73 3.73 8.68
CA LYS A 241 -14.04 4.22 9.15
C LYS A 241 -14.96 4.54 7.98
#